data_AF-S3BM96-F1
#
_entry.id   AF-S3BM96-F1
#
_cell.length_a   1.000
_cell.length_b   1.000
_cell.length_c   1.000
_cell.angle_alpha   90.00
_cell.angle_beta   90.00
_cell.angle_gamma   90.00
#
_symmetry.space_group_name_H-M   'P 1'
#
loop_
_entity.id
_entity.type
_entity.pdbx_description
1 polymer ?
#
loop_
_entity_poly.entity_id
_entity_poly.type
_entity_poly.pdbx_seq_one_letter_code
_entity_poly.pdbx_strand_id
1 'polypeptide(L)' 'MNVRPGEPVVLCTQAANSRAVRLAGKLGFIEVERFVEYGAEQWFGLWSPAAPPA' A
#
# COMPACT_ATOMS: atom_id res chain seq x y z
N MET A 1 -1.22 -13.67 -14.17
CA MET A 1 -0.97 -13.02 -12.87
C MET A 1 -1.65 -13.87 -11.82
N ASN A 2 -0.87 -14.60 -11.02
CA ASN A 2 -1.42 -15.56 -10.05
C ASN A 2 -1.50 -14.84 -8.70
N VAL A 3 -2.69 -14.42 -8.27
CA VAL A 3 -2.87 -13.83 -6.93
C VAL A 3 -3.01 -14.98 -5.93
N ARG A 4 -2.15 -15.03 -4.92
CA ARG A 4 -2.25 -16.07 -3.88
C ARG A 4 -2.84 -15.47 -2.60
N PRO A 5 -3.91 -16.06 -2.04
CA PRO A 5 -4.37 -15.69 -0.71
C PRO A 5 -3.22 -15.80 0.29
N GLY A 6 -3.06 -14.81 1.16
CA GLY A 6 -1.99 -14.81 2.17
C GLY A 6 -0.69 -14.13 1.73
N GLU A 7 -0.56 -13.68 0.49
CA GLU A 7 0.57 -12.85 0.08
C GLU A 7 0.33 -11.36 0.40
N PRO A 8 1.36 -10.61 0.85
CA PRO A 8 1.26 -9.17 1.02
C PRO A 8 0.94 -8.44 -0.28
N VAL A 9 0.16 -7.36 -0.17
CA VAL A 9 -0.23 -6.51 -1.29
C VAL A 9 0.37 -5.13 -1.10
N VAL A 10 0.91 -4.56 -2.17
CA VAL A 10 1.46 -3.20 -2.17
C VAL A 10 0.58 -2.24 -2.95
N LEU A 11 0.56 -0.98 -2.53
CA LEU A 11 -0.10 0.13 -3.20
C LEU A 11 0.91 1.26 -3.41
N CYS A 12 0.96 1.80 -4.62
CA CYS A 12 1.70 3.03 -4.91
C CYS A 12 0.75 4.10 -5.46
N THR A 13 0.84 5.31 -4.92
CA THR A 13 0.07 6.48 -5.36
C THR A 13 0.87 7.74 -5.11
N GLN A 14 0.60 8.84 -5.80
CA GLN A 14 1.18 10.13 -5.43
C GLN A 14 0.84 10.46 -3.97
N ALA A 15 1.83 10.89 -3.18
CA ALA A 15 1.66 11.30 -1.79
C ALA A 15 0.69 12.48 -1.66
N ALA A 16 0.63 13.34 -2.70
CA ALA A 16 -0.34 14.43 -2.80
C ALA A 16 -1.80 13.97 -2.93
N ASN A 17 -2.05 12.70 -3.32
CA ASN A 17 -3.40 12.15 -3.42
C ASN A 17 -3.93 11.73 -2.04
N SER A 18 -4.23 12.73 -1.22
CA SER A 18 -4.71 12.56 0.15
C SER A 18 -5.97 11.69 0.27
N ARG A 19 -6.81 11.65 -0.77
CA ARG A 19 -8.00 10.79 -0.80
C ARG A 19 -7.64 9.31 -0.90
N ALA A 20 -6.69 8.97 -1.78
CA ALA A 20 -6.19 7.61 -1.93
C ALA A 20 -5.42 7.16 -0.68
N VAL A 21 -4.51 7.99 -0.16
CA VAL A 21 -3.74 7.69 1.06
C VAL A 21 -4.67 7.44 2.25
N ARG A 22 -5.70 8.27 2.43
CA ARG A 22 -6.69 8.07 3.49
C ARG A 22 -7.49 6.78 3.31
N LEU A 23 -7.85 6.42 2.07
CA LEU A 23 -8.53 5.16 1.79
C LEU A 23 -7.63 3.96 2.09
N ALA A 24 -6.36 4.01 1.69
CA ALA A 24 -5.38 2.97 1.95
C ALA A 24 -5.24 2.70 3.46
N GLY A 25 -5.12 3.77 4.27
CA GLY A 25 -5.08 3.64 5.73
C GLY A 25 -6.34 2.99 6.32
N LYS A 26 -7.53 3.30 5.80
CA LYS A 26 -8.78 2.64 6.23
C LYS A 26 -8.82 1.15 5.89
N LEU A 27 -8.16 0.75 4.79
CA LEU A 27 -8.04 -0.63 4.36
C LEU A 27 -6.89 -1.38 5.06
N GLY A 28 -6.18 -0.71 5.98
CA GLY A 28 -5.11 -1.32 6.77
C GLY A 28 -3.74 -1.33 6.07
N PHE A 29 -3.57 -0.58 4.98
CA PHE A 29 -2.23 -0.34 4.44
C PHE A 29 -1.45 0.57 5.38
N ILE A 30 -0.18 0.25 5.59
CA ILE A 30 0.77 1.09 6.33
C ILE A 30 1.78 1.70 5.37
N GLU A 31 2.15 2.95 5.63
CA GLU A 31 3.23 3.61 4.88
C GLU A 31 4.56 2.91 5.20
N VAL A 32 5.27 2.47 4.17
CA VAL A 32 6.60 1.87 4.29
C VAL A 32 7.67 2.83 3.78
N GLU A 33 7.38 3.56 2.69
CA GLU A 33 8.35 4.45 2.07
C GLU A 33 7.68 5.58 1.27
N ARG A 34 8.43 6.67 1.06
CA ARG A 34 8.15 7.66 0.02
C ARG A 34 9.33 7.77 -0.92
N PHE A 35 9.05 7.89 -2.21
CA PHE A 35 10.06 8.03 -3.26
C PHE A 35 9.59 8.96 -4.37
N VAL A 36 10.48 9.42 -5.24
CA VAL A 36 10.10 10.30 -6.37
C VAL A 36 10.09 9.49 -7.66
N GLU A 37 8.94 9.47 -8.34
CA GLU A 37 8.80 8.87 -9.67
C GLU A 37 7.80 9.68 -10.49
N TYR A 38 8.02 9.74 -11.80
CA TYR A 38 7.17 10.52 -12.73
C TYR A 38 7.02 12.00 -12.34
N GLY A 39 8.05 12.57 -11.71
CA GLY A 39 8.05 13.97 -11.27
C GLY A 39 7.17 14.28 -10.05
N ALA A 40 6.73 13.27 -9.31
CA ALA A 40 5.94 13.44 -8.10
C ALA A 40 6.47 12.55 -6.96
N GLU A 41 6.29 13.01 -5.73
CA GLU A 41 6.46 12.16 -4.55
C GLU A 41 5.35 11.10 -4.54
N GLN A 42 5.77 9.86 -4.47
CA GLN A 42 4.97 8.66 -4.38
C GLN A 42 4.99 8.16 -2.93
N TRP A 43 3.84 7.67 -2.51
CA TRP A 43 3.60 6.99 -1.26
C TRP A 43 3.54 5.49 -1.55
N PHE A 44 4.30 4.70 -0.80
CA PHE A 44 4.36 3.25 -0.91
C PHE A 44 3.78 2.60 0.33
N GLY A 45 2.69 1.86 0.15
CA GLY A 45 1.97 1.19 1.21
C GLY A 45 2.04 -0.31 1.10
N LEU A 46 2.12 -0.97 2.25
CA LEU A 46 2.02 -2.42 2.38
C LEU A 46 0.78 -2.79 3.18
N TRP A 47 0.04 -3.76 2.68
CA TRP A 47 -0.95 -4.50 3.44
C TRP A 47 -0.48 -5.95 3.58
N SER A 48 -0.48 -6.47 4.80
CA SER A 48 -0.14 -7.85 5.09
C SER A 48 -1.40 -8.59 5.59
N PRO A 49 -1.71 -9.76 5.03
CA PRO A 49 -2.77 -10.60 5.58
C PRO A 49 -2.38 -11.06 6.99
N ALA A 50 -3.37 -11.20 7.87
CA ALA A 50 -3.15 -11.81 9.17
C ALA A 50 -2.60 -13.23 8.98
N ALA A 51 -1.61 -13.61 9.79
CA ALA A 51 -1.14 -14.98 9.80
C ALA A 51 -2.34 -15.92 10.04
N PRO A 52 -2.50 -16.99 9.24
CA PRO A 52 -3.55 -17.96 9.52
C PRO A 52 -3.36 -18.51 10.94
N PRO A 53 -4.45 -18.78 11.68
CA PRO A 53 -4.36 -19.41 12.99
C PRO A 53 -3.59 -20.74 12.87
N ALA A 54 -2.83 -21.07 13.92
CA ALA A 54 -2.02 -22.28 14.01
C ALA A 54 -2.86 -23.56 13.94
#